data_AF-I3IE85-F1
#
_entry.id   AF-I3IE85-F1
#
_cell.length_a   1.000
_cell.length_b   1.000
_cell.length_c   1.000
_cell.angle_alpha   90.00
_cell.angle_beta   90.00
_cell.angle_gamma   90.00
#
_symmetry.space_group_name_H-M   'P 1'
#
loop_
_entity.id
_entity.type
_entity.pdbx_description
1 polymer ?
#
loop_
_entity_poly.entity_id
_entity_poly.type
_entity_poly.pdbx_seq_one_letter_code
_entity_poly.pdbx_strand_id
1 'polypeptide(L)'
;MKIKQLISLGAAALFSVGANAGIIFQDNFDAEAGAAGTSTLNYNTFSNWSVSGGSVDVVANTNGWGITCAGGSGKCVDLDGSSGNAGILTSSLLSLAAGTYNLSFDISGNQRGGSADSFTLALGGFLSESFTLSPTAPWQTVTRSFTVSSNTANSIVFNHAGGDNIGIMLDNVSLSKTEVPAPGTLALFGLGLIGLGFARRNARK
;
A
#
# COMPACT_ATOMS: atom_id res chain seq x y z
N MET A 1 37.27 -59.40 20.27
CA MET A 1 36.76 -58.15 20.87
C MET A 1 36.14 -57.31 19.76
N LYS A 2 34.80 -57.25 19.68
CA LYS A 2 34.05 -56.58 18.59
C LYS A 2 33.88 -55.10 18.94
N ILE A 3 34.52 -54.20 18.18
CA ILE A 3 34.38 -52.75 18.34
C ILE A 3 33.09 -52.29 17.64
N LYS A 4 32.21 -51.68 18.43
CA LYS A 4 30.88 -51.19 18.05
C LYS A 4 31.01 -49.94 17.17
N GLN A 5 30.43 -49.94 15.97
CA GLN A 5 30.21 -48.73 15.18
C GLN A 5 29.07 -47.92 15.83
N LEU A 6 29.39 -46.76 16.39
CA LEU A 6 28.39 -45.76 16.76
C LEU A 6 28.04 -44.93 15.54
N ILE A 7 26.82 -45.09 15.03
CA ILE A 7 26.22 -44.19 14.05
C ILE A 7 25.55 -43.07 14.86
N SER A 8 26.16 -41.89 14.87
CA SER A 8 25.56 -40.68 15.42
C SER A 8 24.60 -40.07 14.40
N LEU A 9 23.29 -40.21 14.62
CA LEU A 9 22.27 -39.41 13.92
C LEU A 9 22.24 -38.01 14.56
N GLY A 10 22.86 -37.02 13.91
CA GLY A 10 22.68 -35.62 14.27
C GLY A 10 21.34 -35.12 13.74
N ALA A 11 20.40 -34.80 14.63
CA ALA A 11 19.13 -34.16 14.28
C ALA A 11 19.38 -32.69 13.91
N ALA A 12 19.25 -32.34 12.63
CA ALA A 12 19.29 -30.96 12.18
C ALA A 12 17.92 -30.29 12.43
N ALA A 13 17.85 -29.38 13.40
CA ALA A 13 16.68 -28.55 13.61
C ALA A 13 16.53 -27.56 12.44
N LEU A 14 15.46 -27.69 11.67
CA LEU A 14 15.10 -26.74 10.62
C LEU A 14 14.51 -25.48 11.27
N PHE A 15 15.30 -24.41 11.35
CA PHE A 15 14.77 -23.09 11.67
C PHE A 15 14.07 -22.54 10.41
N SER A 16 12.75 -22.42 10.44
CA SER A 16 11.98 -21.73 9.40
C SER A 16 12.14 -20.23 9.58
N VAL A 17 12.90 -19.59 8.69
CA VAL A 17 12.88 -18.12 8.57
C VAL A 17 11.66 -17.78 7.73
N GLY A 18 10.58 -17.34 8.38
CA GLY A 18 9.40 -16.82 7.67
C GLY A 18 9.77 -15.54 6.93
N ALA A 19 9.52 -15.49 5.64
CA ALA A 19 9.67 -14.26 4.87
C ALA A 19 8.30 -13.56 4.84
N ASN A 20 8.28 -12.27 5.16
CA ASN A 20 7.05 -11.50 5.34
C ASN A 20 6.81 -10.61 4.13
N ALA A 21 5.57 -10.60 3.64
CA ALA A 21 5.05 -9.50 2.83
C ALA A 21 5.25 -8.19 3.59
N GLY A 22 5.75 -7.15 2.92
CA GLY A 22 6.16 -5.91 3.56
C GLY A 22 5.33 -4.72 3.10
N ILE A 23 4.91 -3.88 4.04
CA ILE A 23 4.35 -2.56 3.74
C ILE A 23 5.49 -1.69 3.19
N ILE A 24 5.27 -1.13 2.00
CA ILE A 24 6.20 -0.20 1.33
C ILE A 24 5.78 1.23 1.60
N PHE A 25 4.47 1.46 1.66
CA PHE A 25 3.87 2.75 1.90
C PHE A 25 2.54 2.56 2.64
N GLN A 26 2.27 3.43 3.61
CA GLN A 26 0.95 3.55 4.20
C GLN A 26 0.70 5.00 4.61
N ASP A 27 -0.52 5.47 4.41
CA ASP A 27 -0.97 6.76 4.89
C ASP A 27 -2.48 6.73 5.15
N ASN A 28 -2.87 7.09 6.36
CA ASN A 28 -4.26 7.24 6.77
C ASN A 28 -4.60 8.71 7.07
N PHE A 29 -3.71 9.66 6.73
CA PHE A 29 -3.89 11.10 6.86
C PHE A 29 -4.13 11.64 8.28
N ASP A 30 -4.15 10.79 9.31
CA ASP A 30 -4.43 11.16 10.70
C ASP A 30 -3.39 12.08 11.33
N ALA A 31 -2.18 12.14 10.77
CA ALA A 31 -1.11 13.03 11.22
C ALA A 31 -1.12 14.39 10.51
N GLU A 32 -1.95 14.57 9.48
CA GLU A 32 -1.94 15.79 8.65
C GLU A 32 -2.68 16.97 9.29
N ALA A 33 -2.48 18.18 8.79
CA ALA A 33 -3.23 19.37 9.23
C ALA A 33 -3.13 19.68 10.75
N GLY A 34 -2.03 19.29 11.40
CA GLY A 34 -1.75 19.61 12.80
C GLY A 34 -2.51 18.73 13.79
N ALA A 35 -3.20 19.35 14.76
CA ALA A 35 -3.81 18.64 15.88
C ALA A 35 -4.87 17.63 15.44
N ALA A 36 -4.99 16.52 16.19
CA ALA A 36 -6.03 15.51 15.96
C ALA A 36 -7.43 16.17 15.94
N GLY A 37 -8.27 15.75 14.99
CA GLY A 37 -9.62 16.29 14.84
C GLY A 37 -9.71 17.67 14.15
N THR A 38 -8.61 18.23 13.65
CA THR A 38 -8.64 19.51 12.92
C THR A 38 -8.73 19.28 11.41
N SER A 39 -9.63 20.00 10.76
CA SER A 39 -9.70 20.07 9.29
C SER A 39 -8.91 21.26 8.78
N THR A 40 -8.30 21.17 7.60
CA THR A 40 -7.65 22.28 6.91
C THR A 40 -7.98 22.23 5.44
N LEU A 41 -8.57 23.31 4.94
CA LEU A 41 -8.89 23.48 3.52
C LEU A 41 -7.65 23.91 2.74
N ASN A 42 -7.61 23.57 1.45
CA ASN A 42 -6.54 23.86 0.51
C ASN A 42 -5.16 23.43 1.05
N TYR A 43 -5.11 22.26 1.69
CA TYR A 43 -3.93 21.76 2.38
C TYR A 43 -2.90 21.23 1.37
N ASN A 44 -1.63 21.61 1.55
CA ASN A 44 -0.55 21.25 0.62
C ASN A 44 0.79 20.91 1.30
N THR A 45 0.81 20.83 2.63
CA THR A 45 2.03 20.52 3.41
C THR A 45 2.03 19.09 3.93
N PHE A 46 1.56 18.15 3.11
CA PHE A 46 1.53 16.73 3.47
C PHE A 46 2.93 16.18 3.74
N SER A 47 3.03 15.21 4.66
CA SER A 47 4.30 14.56 4.96
C SER A 47 4.76 13.65 3.82
N ASN A 48 3.81 12.94 3.22
CA ASN A 48 4.06 11.90 2.22
C ASN A 48 3.52 12.23 0.83
N TRP A 49 2.94 13.41 0.64
CA TRP A 49 2.26 13.78 -0.58
C TRP A 49 2.63 15.19 -1.02
N SER A 50 2.38 15.47 -2.29
CA SER A 50 2.41 16.80 -2.86
C SER A 50 1.09 17.05 -3.58
N VAL A 51 0.69 18.32 -3.64
CA VAL A 51 -0.51 18.77 -4.34
C VAL A 51 -0.08 19.73 -5.42
N SER A 52 -0.57 19.53 -6.64
CA SER A 52 -0.30 20.41 -7.77
C SER A 52 -1.57 20.64 -8.60
N GLY A 53 -1.54 21.62 -9.51
CA GLY A 53 -2.67 21.93 -10.38
C GLY A 53 -3.83 22.67 -9.70
N GLY A 54 -4.17 22.31 -8.47
CA GLY A 54 -5.29 22.85 -7.69
C GLY A 54 -5.13 22.56 -6.19
N SER A 55 -6.24 22.25 -5.51
CA SER A 55 -6.30 22.02 -4.07
C SER A 55 -6.88 20.68 -3.67
N VAL A 56 -6.54 20.21 -2.48
CA VAL A 56 -7.30 19.18 -1.74
C VAL A 56 -7.59 19.70 -0.34
N ASP A 57 -8.55 19.12 0.36
CA ASP A 57 -8.81 19.43 1.76
C ASP A 57 -8.50 18.22 2.64
N VAL A 58 -7.92 18.46 3.81
CA VAL A 58 -7.86 17.46 4.88
C VAL A 58 -9.04 17.70 5.80
N VAL A 59 -9.93 16.72 5.88
CA VAL A 59 -11.17 16.80 6.66
C VAL A 59 -11.09 15.85 7.83
N ALA A 60 -11.34 16.36 9.03
CA ALA A 60 -11.48 15.52 10.23
C ALA A 60 -12.86 14.90 10.31
N ASN A 61 -12.97 13.68 10.85
CA ASN A 61 -14.25 12.99 10.99
C ASN A 61 -15.29 13.80 11.77
N THR A 62 -14.87 14.56 12.79
CA THR A 62 -15.74 15.54 13.44
C THR A 62 -15.54 16.90 12.78
N ASN A 63 -16.54 17.34 12.01
CA ASN A 63 -16.49 18.58 11.23
C ASN A 63 -17.88 19.20 11.08
N GLY A 64 -17.93 20.42 10.52
CA GLY A 64 -19.18 21.17 10.27
C GLY A 64 -19.87 20.85 8.95
N TRP A 65 -19.33 19.96 8.12
CA TRP A 65 -19.83 19.64 6.77
C TRP A 65 -20.59 18.31 6.70
N GLY A 66 -20.70 17.57 7.81
CA GLY A 66 -21.40 16.29 7.85
C GLY A 66 -20.66 15.14 7.15
N ILE A 67 -19.36 15.30 6.90
CA ILE A 67 -18.51 14.28 6.29
C ILE A 67 -18.05 13.29 7.38
N THR A 68 -18.01 12.01 7.06
CA THR A 68 -17.44 10.96 7.91
C THR A 68 -16.23 10.33 7.23
N CYS A 69 -15.14 10.13 7.97
CA CYS A 69 -13.95 9.44 7.45
C CYS A 69 -14.07 7.92 7.64
N ALA A 70 -13.18 7.15 7.00
CA ALA A 70 -13.27 5.70 7.05
C ALA A 70 -13.18 5.21 8.52
N GLY A 71 -14.05 4.28 8.90
CA GLY A 71 -14.15 3.79 10.28
C GLY A 71 -14.74 4.78 11.29
N GLY A 72 -15.17 5.98 10.86
CA GLY A 72 -15.85 6.95 11.73
C GLY A 72 -14.91 7.64 12.72
N SER A 73 -13.63 7.77 12.40
CA SER A 73 -12.63 8.44 13.22
C SER A 73 -11.54 9.06 12.35
N GLY A 74 -10.59 9.77 12.96
CA GLY A 74 -9.41 10.24 12.24
C GLY A 74 -9.68 11.39 11.26
N LYS A 75 -8.90 11.41 10.17
CA LYS A 75 -8.99 12.38 9.08
C LYS A 75 -8.92 11.66 7.73
N CYS A 76 -9.47 12.30 6.71
CA CYS A 76 -9.50 11.82 5.34
C CYS A 76 -9.34 13.00 4.38
N VAL A 77 -9.07 12.71 3.11
CA VAL A 77 -8.82 13.74 2.09
C VAL A 77 -10.03 13.91 1.20
N ASP A 78 -10.49 15.14 1.03
CA ASP A 78 -11.37 15.53 -0.07
C ASP A 78 -10.52 15.89 -1.29
N LEU A 79 -10.69 15.15 -2.38
CA LEU A 79 -9.82 15.28 -3.56
C LEU A 79 -10.12 16.49 -4.48
N ASP A 80 -11.25 17.20 -4.31
CA ASP A 80 -11.51 18.43 -5.09
C ASP A 80 -10.98 19.69 -4.37
N GLY A 81 -10.94 19.64 -3.04
CA GLY A 81 -10.49 20.77 -2.21
C GLY A 81 -11.47 21.94 -2.22
N SER A 82 -10.97 23.16 -1.99
CA SER A 82 -11.78 24.37 -1.76
C SER A 82 -11.32 25.58 -2.58
N SER A 83 -10.81 25.35 -3.80
CA SER A 83 -10.34 26.41 -4.72
C SER A 83 -11.11 26.52 -6.04
N GLY A 84 -12.10 25.66 -6.26
CA GLY A 84 -12.83 25.50 -7.53
C GLY A 84 -12.06 24.72 -8.59
N ASN A 85 -10.91 24.16 -8.22
CA ASN A 85 -10.05 23.39 -9.09
C ASN A 85 -9.37 22.27 -8.30
N ALA A 86 -9.67 21.02 -8.66
CA ALA A 86 -9.12 19.83 -8.03
C ALA A 86 -7.59 19.79 -8.11
N GLY A 87 -6.99 19.37 -7.00
CA GLY A 87 -5.57 19.07 -6.91
C GLY A 87 -5.23 17.69 -7.48
N ILE A 88 -4.02 17.59 -8.01
CA ILE A 88 -3.38 16.31 -8.30
C ILE A 88 -2.59 15.92 -7.05
N LEU A 89 -3.11 14.96 -6.29
CA LEU A 89 -2.48 14.43 -5.09
C LEU A 89 -1.48 13.32 -5.50
N THR A 90 -0.20 13.57 -5.29
CA THR A 90 0.90 12.68 -5.72
C THR A 90 1.74 12.25 -4.53
N SER A 91 1.91 10.94 -4.33
CA SER A 91 2.73 10.41 -3.24
C SER A 91 4.20 10.78 -3.42
N SER A 92 4.96 10.68 -2.33
CA SER A 92 6.42 10.60 -2.38
C SER A 92 6.85 9.47 -3.32
N LEU A 93 8.06 9.62 -3.86
CA LEU A 93 8.59 8.67 -4.83
C LEU A 93 8.84 7.31 -4.15
N LEU A 94 8.18 6.26 -4.63
CA LEU A 94 8.24 4.92 -4.07
C LEU A 94 9.26 4.08 -4.84
N SER A 95 10.21 3.49 -4.13
CA SER A 95 11.15 2.53 -4.72
C SER A 95 10.52 1.14 -4.80
N LEU A 96 10.37 0.61 -6.01
CA LEU A 96 9.70 -0.66 -6.29
C LEU A 96 10.71 -1.64 -6.87
N ALA A 97 11.10 -2.64 -6.08
CA ALA A 97 11.88 -3.76 -6.58
C ALA A 97 11.03 -4.70 -7.45
N ALA A 98 11.67 -5.55 -8.25
CA ALA A 98 10.94 -6.59 -8.97
C ALA A 98 10.08 -7.45 -8.01
N GLY A 99 8.83 -7.68 -8.39
CA GLY A 99 7.92 -8.60 -7.73
C GLY A 99 6.45 -8.20 -7.78
N THR A 100 5.60 -8.88 -7.03
CA THR A 100 4.14 -8.63 -7.00
C THR A 100 3.73 -7.75 -5.82
N TYR A 101 2.78 -6.85 -6.07
CA TYR A 101 2.33 -5.81 -5.15
C TYR A 101 0.80 -5.74 -5.09
N ASN A 102 0.29 -5.24 -3.96
CA ASN A 102 -1.08 -4.79 -3.79
C ASN A 102 -1.10 -3.32 -3.38
N LEU A 103 -1.75 -2.49 -4.19
CA LEU A 103 -2.19 -1.14 -3.80
C LEU A 103 -3.62 -1.24 -3.27
N SER A 104 -3.86 -0.68 -2.09
CA SER A 104 -5.18 -0.58 -1.47
C SER A 104 -5.45 0.84 -1.02
N PHE A 105 -6.71 1.26 -1.04
CA PHE A 105 -7.16 2.54 -0.52
C PHE A 105 -8.68 2.50 -0.31
N ASP A 106 -9.18 3.33 0.61
CA ASP A 106 -10.60 3.50 0.85
C ASP A 106 -11.10 4.73 0.10
N ILE A 107 -12.26 4.62 -0.56
CA ILE A 107 -12.96 5.75 -1.18
C ILE A 107 -14.44 5.75 -0.84
N SER A 108 -15.05 6.93 -0.79
CA SER A 108 -16.51 7.12 -0.75
C SER A 108 -16.94 8.24 -1.69
N GLY A 109 -18.26 8.38 -1.91
CA GLY A 109 -18.79 9.58 -2.55
C GLY A 109 -18.51 10.84 -1.71
N ASN A 110 -18.85 12.01 -2.24
CA ASN A 110 -18.57 13.28 -1.57
C ASN A 110 -19.34 13.55 -0.26
N GLN A 111 -20.38 12.75 0.03
CA GLN A 111 -21.24 12.81 1.22
C GLN A 111 -22.06 14.10 1.38
N ARG A 112 -22.03 15.01 0.40
CA ARG A 112 -22.67 16.32 0.44
C ARG A 112 -23.74 16.51 -0.64
N GLY A 113 -23.94 15.54 -1.52
CA GLY A 113 -24.99 15.51 -2.55
C GLY A 113 -24.49 15.95 -3.92
N GLY A 114 -25.40 16.36 -4.80
CA GLY A 114 -25.05 16.83 -6.15
C GLY A 114 -24.90 15.72 -7.20
N SER A 115 -24.00 15.94 -8.16
CA SER A 115 -23.71 15.00 -9.25
C SER A 115 -22.73 13.91 -8.79
N ALA A 116 -22.53 12.90 -9.63
CA ALA A 116 -21.46 11.94 -9.42
C ALA A 116 -20.10 12.57 -9.73
N ASP A 117 -19.12 12.26 -8.90
CA ASP A 117 -17.74 12.75 -9.03
C ASP A 117 -16.83 11.68 -9.60
N SER A 118 -15.67 12.10 -10.11
CA SER A 118 -14.69 11.17 -10.65
C SER A 118 -13.25 11.57 -10.41
N PHE A 119 -12.39 10.57 -10.28
CA PHE A 119 -10.94 10.76 -10.30
C PHE A 119 -10.27 9.64 -11.10
N THR A 120 -9.03 9.89 -11.50
CA THR A 120 -8.16 8.86 -12.09
C THR A 120 -7.04 8.49 -11.12
N LEU A 121 -6.95 7.20 -10.81
CA LEU A 121 -5.80 6.58 -10.15
C LEU A 121 -4.72 6.31 -11.19
N ALA A 122 -3.48 6.69 -10.90
CA ALA A 122 -2.33 6.23 -11.67
C ALA A 122 -1.16 5.77 -10.77
N LEU A 123 -0.45 4.75 -11.24
CA LEU A 123 0.87 4.35 -10.77
C LEU A 123 1.69 4.03 -12.02
N GLY A 124 2.66 4.89 -12.36
CA GLY A 124 3.29 4.95 -13.69
C GLY A 124 3.62 3.58 -14.30
N GLY A 125 3.01 3.27 -15.45
CA GLY A 125 3.24 2.03 -16.20
C GLY A 125 2.57 0.77 -15.63
N PHE A 126 1.89 0.86 -14.48
CA PHE A 126 1.30 -0.28 -13.78
C PHE A 126 -0.22 -0.18 -13.61
N LEU A 127 -0.72 0.99 -13.20
CA LEU A 127 -2.14 1.24 -12.98
C LEU A 127 -2.54 2.58 -13.62
N SER A 128 -3.71 2.59 -14.27
CA SER A 128 -4.37 3.78 -14.80
C SER A 128 -5.87 3.49 -14.90
N GLU A 129 -6.64 3.92 -13.91
CA GLU A 129 -8.06 3.56 -13.78
C GLU A 129 -8.87 4.79 -13.32
N SER A 130 -10.03 5.00 -13.94
CA SER A 130 -10.96 6.05 -13.54
C SER A 130 -12.08 5.48 -12.68
N PHE A 131 -12.40 6.18 -11.60
CA PHE A 131 -13.50 5.87 -10.70
C PHE A 131 -14.55 6.96 -10.82
N THR A 132 -15.83 6.57 -10.86
CA THR A 132 -16.97 7.49 -10.79
C THR A 132 -17.90 7.02 -9.69
N LEU A 133 -18.18 7.88 -8.72
CA LEU A 133 -19.00 7.55 -7.55
C LEU A 133 -20.19 8.49 -7.43
N SER A 134 -21.35 7.94 -7.10
CA SER A 134 -22.49 8.76 -6.64
C SER A 134 -22.13 9.47 -5.33
N PRO A 135 -22.69 10.65 -5.03
CA PRO A 135 -22.37 11.40 -3.82
C PRO A 135 -22.67 10.62 -2.52
N THR A 136 -23.61 9.68 -2.57
CA THR A 136 -24.01 8.81 -1.44
C THR A 136 -23.34 7.44 -1.45
N ALA A 137 -22.35 7.20 -2.32
CA ALA A 137 -21.63 5.94 -2.35
C ALA A 137 -20.95 5.70 -0.99
N PRO A 138 -21.17 4.54 -0.34
CA PRO A 138 -20.55 4.26 0.94
C PRO A 138 -19.04 4.12 0.81
N TRP A 139 -18.34 4.21 1.94
CA TRP A 139 -16.93 3.82 2.01
C TRP A 139 -16.74 2.38 1.52
N GLN A 140 -15.78 2.21 0.62
CA GLN A 140 -15.37 0.92 0.08
C GLN A 140 -13.86 0.86 -0.04
N THR A 141 -13.30 -0.32 0.23
CA THR A 141 -11.89 -0.59 0.00
C THR A 141 -11.69 -1.07 -1.43
N VAL A 142 -10.82 -0.36 -2.16
CA VAL A 142 -10.35 -0.76 -3.49
C VAL A 142 -8.99 -1.40 -3.33
N THR A 143 -8.80 -2.58 -3.90
CA THR A 143 -7.50 -3.25 -3.98
C THR A 143 -7.15 -3.59 -5.43
N ARG A 144 -5.91 -3.31 -5.83
CA ARG A 144 -5.36 -3.61 -7.15
C ARG A 144 -4.01 -4.30 -7.02
N SER A 145 -3.89 -5.43 -7.69
CA SER A 145 -2.64 -6.19 -7.77
C SER A 145 -1.91 -5.86 -9.07
N PHE A 146 -0.59 -5.75 -9.01
CA PHE A 146 0.26 -5.54 -10.19
C PHE A 146 1.65 -6.15 -9.97
N THR A 147 2.39 -6.32 -11.07
CA THR A 147 3.74 -6.89 -11.03
C THR A 147 4.75 -5.88 -11.57
N VAL A 148 5.88 -5.78 -10.88
CA VAL A 148 7.05 -5.00 -11.27
C VAL A 148 8.09 -5.94 -11.82
N SER A 149 8.47 -5.79 -13.09
CA SER A 149 9.39 -6.71 -13.78
C SER A 149 10.87 -6.45 -13.46
N SER A 150 11.21 -5.21 -13.15
CA SER A 150 12.57 -4.77 -12.81
C SER A 150 12.50 -3.57 -11.87
N ASN A 151 13.57 -3.34 -11.10
CA ASN A 151 13.60 -2.26 -10.12
C ASN A 151 13.32 -0.91 -10.79
N THR A 152 12.37 -0.17 -10.23
CA THR A 152 11.96 1.15 -10.70
C THR A 152 11.56 2.04 -9.53
N ALA A 153 11.23 3.29 -9.81
CA ALA A 153 10.59 4.18 -8.86
C ALA A 153 9.42 4.91 -9.52
N ASN A 154 8.30 5.02 -8.80
CA ASN A 154 7.09 5.69 -9.27
C ASN A 154 6.30 6.25 -8.08
N SER A 155 5.33 7.11 -8.35
CA SER A 155 4.39 7.64 -7.35
C SER A 155 2.97 7.17 -7.62
N ILE A 156 2.18 7.08 -6.56
CA ILE A 156 0.72 6.96 -6.63
C ILE A 156 0.15 8.34 -6.91
N VAL A 157 -0.78 8.45 -7.85
CA VAL A 157 -1.43 9.70 -8.23
C VAL A 157 -2.93 9.52 -8.14
N PHE A 158 -3.59 10.44 -7.44
CA PHE A 158 -5.03 10.63 -7.48
C PHE A 158 -5.30 11.99 -8.13
N ASN A 159 -5.98 11.97 -9.28
CA ASN A 159 -6.30 13.17 -10.05
C ASN A 159 -7.82 13.30 -10.22
N HIS A 160 -8.44 14.17 -9.40
CA HIS A 160 -9.88 14.39 -9.42
C HIS A 160 -10.30 15.33 -10.55
N ALA A 161 -11.49 15.12 -11.12
CA ALA A 161 -12.00 15.94 -12.22
C ALA A 161 -12.38 17.37 -11.75
N GLY A 162 -12.97 17.44 -10.55
CA GLY A 162 -13.22 18.65 -9.78
C GLY A 162 -14.24 19.62 -10.35
N GLY A 163 -14.30 20.81 -9.72
CA GLY A 163 -14.98 21.99 -10.24
C GLY A 163 -16.07 22.58 -9.34
N ASP A 164 -16.32 22.03 -8.16
CA ASP A 164 -17.39 22.50 -7.27
C ASP A 164 -17.03 22.54 -5.77
N ASN A 165 -15.78 22.20 -5.42
CA ASN A 165 -15.23 22.08 -4.07
C ASN A 165 -15.76 20.86 -3.29
N ILE A 166 -16.25 19.86 -4.00
CA ILE A 166 -16.93 18.71 -3.41
C ILE A 166 -16.43 17.45 -4.10
N GLY A 167 -15.43 16.79 -3.50
CA GLY A 167 -14.77 15.66 -4.12
C GLY A 167 -15.08 14.31 -3.48
N ILE A 168 -14.69 13.26 -4.20
CA ILE A 168 -14.54 11.92 -3.65
C ILE A 168 -13.62 11.97 -2.42
N MET A 169 -14.03 11.30 -1.35
CA MET A 169 -13.22 11.18 -0.15
C MET A 169 -12.25 10.00 -0.29
N LEU A 170 -11.00 10.19 0.13
CA LEU A 170 -9.92 9.21 0.11
C LEU A 170 -9.37 8.97 1.52
N ASP A 171 -9.09 7.71 1.85
CA ASP A 171 -8.49 7.32 3.13
C ASP A 171 -7.65 6.02 3.01
N ASN A 172 -6.87 5.69 4.03
CA ASN A 172 -6.16 4.42 4.22
C ASN A 172 -5.39 3.89 2.99
N VAL A 173 -4.57 4.74 2.36
CA VAL A 173 -3.75 4.32 1.22
C VAL A 173 -2.62 3.42 1.70
N SER A 174 -2.46 2.25 1.07
CA SER A 174 -1.42 1.29 1.41
C SER A 174 -0.86 0.62 0.16
N LEU A 175 0.46 0.56 0.04
CA LEU A 175 1.16 -0.26 -0.94
C LEU A 175 1.97 -1.32 -0.21
N SER A 176 1.72 -2.58 -0.52
CA SER A 176 2.46 -3.71 0.04
C SER A 176 3.04 -4.59 -1.05
N LYS A 177 4.24 -5.11 -0.81
CA LYS A 177 4.83 -6.17 -1.64
C LYS A 177 4.31 -7.51 -1.14
N THR A 178 3.61 -8.24 -1.99
CA THR A 178 3.00 -9.53 -1.66
C THR A 178 3.89 -10.71 -1.99
N GLU A 179 4.86 -10.53 -2.88
CA GLU A 179 5.81 -11.59 -3.21
C GLU A 179 6.85 -11.77 -2.10
N VAL A 180 6.95 -13.01 -1.66
CA VAL A 180 7.86 -13.44 -0.60
C VAL A 180 9.01 -14.21 -1.25
N PRO A 181 10.27 -13.73 -1.15
CA PRO A 181 11.41 -14.50 -1.65
C PRO A 181 11.44 -15.88 -1.00
N ALA A 182 11.72 -16.92 -1.80
CA ALA A 182 11.90 -18.27 -1.28
C ALA A 182 12.91 -18.23 -0.12
N PRO A 183 12.59 -18.80 1.05
CA PRO A 183 13.50 -18.76 2.19
C PRO A 183 14.87 -19.31 1.78
N GLY A 184 15.95 -18.62 2.15
CA GLY A 184 17.32 -19.11 1.92
C GLY A 184 17.57 -20.50 2.52
N THR A 185 16.70 -20.93 3.44
CA THR A 185 16.66 -22.28 4.00
C THR A 185 16.39 -23.35 2.95
N LEU A 186 15.64 -23.07 1.87
CA LEU A 186 15.44 -24.03 0.77
C LEU A 186 16.74 -24.25 -0.02
N ALA A 187 17.50 -23.18 -0.26
CA ALA A 187 18.81 -23.30 -0.89
C ALA A 187 19.79 -24.07 0.01
N LEU A 188 19.87 -23.72 1.30
CA LEU A 188 20.69 -24.43 2.29
C LEU A 188 20.26 -25.88 2.51
N PHE A 189 18.96 -26.16 2.52
CA PHE A 189 18.43 -27.52 2.60
C PHE A 189 18.81 -28.33 1.36
N GLY A 190 18.67 -27.75 0.16
CA GLY A 190 19.13 -28.34 -1.09
C GLY A 190 20.63 -28.65 -1.04
N LEU A 191 21.47 -27.70 -0.63
CA LEU A 191 22.91 -27.90 -0.46
C LEU A 191 23.24 -28.95 0.61
N GLY A 192 22.48 -28.98 1.72
CA GLY A 192 22.63 -29.97 2.78
C GLY A 192 22.32 -31.39 2.32
N LEU A 193 21.24 -31.57 1.56
CA LEU A 193 20.89 -32.87 0.95
C LEU A 193 21.96 -33.34 -0.05
N ILE A 194 22.49 -32.43 -0.86
CA ILE A 194 23.60 -32.72 -1.78
C ILE A 194 24.83 -33.18 -1.00
N GLY A 195 25.21 -32.45 0.06
CA GLY A 195 26.33 -32.80 0.94
C GLY A 195 26.18 -34.18 1.59
N LEU A 196 24.99 -34.50 2.11
CA LEU A 196 24.67 -35.81 2.70
C LEU A 196 24.75 -36.93 1.64
N GLY A 197 24.30 -36.66 0.41
CA GLY A 197 24.42 -37.60 -0.71
C GLY A 197 25.88 -37.96 -1.02
N PHE A 198 26.78 -36.98 -1.04
CA PHE A 198 28.22 -37.21 -1.23
C PHE A 198 28.85 -37.97 -0.06
N ALA A 199 28.52 -37.60 1.19
CA ALA A 199 29.01 -38.29 2.37
C ALA A 199 28.64 -39.78 2.37
N ARG A 200 27.39 -40.11 1.98
CA ARG A 200 26.92 -41.51 1.89
C ARG A 200 27.61 -42.32 0.80
N ARG A 201 28.00 -41.69 -0.31
CA ARG A 201 28.75 -42.36 -1.39
C ARG A 201 30.17 -42.72 -0.95
N ASN A 202 30.82 -41.85 -0.19
CA ASN A 202 32.16 -42.10 0.31
C ASN A 202 32.19 -43.14 1.44
N ALA A 203 31.14 -43.21 2.27
CA ALA A 203 31.04 -44.21 3.34
C ALA A 203 30.75 -45.65 2.86
N ARG A 204 30.46 -45.86 1.57
CA ARG A 204 30.19 -47.18 0.97
C ARG A 204 31.36 -47.74 0.15
N LYS A 205 32.45 -46.98 0.01
CA LYS A 205 33.73 -47.46 -0.51
C LYS A 205 34.60 -47.87 0.66
#